data_AF-A0A429TM35-F1
#
_entry.id   AF-A0A429TM35-F1
#
_cell.length_a   1.000
_cell.length_b   1.000
_cell.length_c   1.000
_cell.angle_alpha   90.00
_cell.angle_beta   90.00
_cell.angle_gamma   90.00
#
_symmetry.space_group_name_H-M   'P 1'
#
loop_
_entity.id
_entity.type
_entity.pdbx_description
1 polymer ?
#
loop_
_entity_poly.entity_id
_entity_poly.type
_entity_poly.pdbx_seq_one_letter_code
_entity_poly.pdbx_strand_id
1 'polypeptide(L)'
;MCTTCQRKARSRASHASRVQATYGLQPGEYDELFRLQGGVCAICRQARTARLDVDHCHRTGVVRGLCCARCNRQLLAKGLRDDPEIARNAAEYLEDPPAVRLIGQRFFRPST
;
A
#
# COMPACT_ATOMS: atom_id res chain seq x y z
N MET A 1 14.95 4.25 -32.14
CA MET A 1 14.07 3.86 -31.00
C MET A 1 12.62 3.85 -31.48
N CYS A 2 11.84 2.77 -31.32
CA CYS A 2 10.46 2.73 -31.84
C CYS A 2 9.48 3.59 -31.01
N THR A 3 8.30 3.91 -31.56
CA THR A 3 7.26 4.73 -30.92
C THR A 3 6.80 4.16 -29.57
N THR A 4 6.73 2.83 -29.43
CA THR A 4 6.40 2.16 -28.17
C THR A 4 7.47 2.38 -27.10
N CYS A 5 8.76 2.31 -27.47
CA CYS A 5 9.86 2.60 -26.56
C CYS A 5 9.86 4.07 -26.12
N GLN A 6 9.57 5.00 -27.04
CA GLN A 6 9.44 6.43 -26.74
C GLN A 6 8.28 6.69 -25.76
N ARG A 7 7.11 6.05 -25.97
CA ARG A 7 5.95 6.17 -25.05
C ARG A 7 6.28 5.69 -23.64
N LYS A 8 6.99 4.57 -23.52
CA LYS A 8 7.44 4.02 -22.22
C LYS A 8 8.42 4.98 -21.53
N ALA A 9 9.40 5.51 -22.26
CA ALA A 9 10.35 6.48 -21.73
C ALA A 9 9.66 7.75 -21.21
N ARG A 10 8.74 8.32 -22.01
CA ARG A 10 7.93 9.48 -21.60
C ARG A 10 7.11 9.19 -20.35
N SER A 11 6.43 8.04 -20.28
CA SER A 11 5.66 7.65 -19.09
C SER A 11 6.53 7.54 -17.84
N ARG A 12 7.77 7.01 -17.95
CA ARG A 12 8.72 6.95 -16.83
C ARG A 12 9.15 8.34 -16.39
N ALA A 13 9.52 9.22 -17.32
CA ALA A 13 9.92 10.59 -17.01
C ALA A 13 8.77 11.38 -16.35
N SER A 14 7.56 11.32 -16.90
CA SER A 14 6.39 11.98 -16.29
C SER A 14 6.05 11.42 -14.92
N HIS A 15 6.29 10.12 -14.68
CA HIS A 15 6.13 9.54 -13.35
C HIS A 15 7.17 10.06 -12.36
N ALA A 16 8.44 10.06 -12.73
CA ALA A 16 9.52 10.55 -11.89
C ALA A 16 9.31 12.02 -11.51
N SER A 17 8.99 12.87 -12.48
CA SER A 17 8.74 14.31 -12.24
C SER A 17 7.58 14.54 -11.27
N ARG A 18 6.46 13.82 -11.42
CA ARG A 18 5.33 13.93 -10.48
C ARG A 18 5.72 13.42 -9.09
N VAL A 19 6.41 12.29 -9.00
CA VAL A 19 6.82 11.74 -7.72
C VAL A 19 7.76 12.68 -6.97
N GLN A 20 8.71 13.30 -7.67
CA GLN A 20 9.59 14.32 -7.11
C GLN A 20 8.79 15.55 -6.65
N ALA A 21 7.91 16.08 -7.49
CA ALA A 21 7.13 17.28 -7.17
C ALA A 21 6.15 17.07 -6.00
N THR A 22 5.57 15.88 -5.86
CA THR A 22 4.57 15.59 -4.82
C THR A 22 5.19 15.08 -3.52
N TYR A 23 6.26 14.29 -3.59
CA TYR A 23 6.81 13.57 -2.43
C TYR A 23 8.27 13.88 -2.13
N GLY A 24 8.92 14.75 -2.91
CA GLY A 24 10.31 15.15 -2.71
C GLY A 24 11.36 14.09 -3.06
N LEU A 25 10.95 12.94 -3.63
CA LEU A 25 11.88 11.87 -4.00
C LEU A 25 12.76 12.30 -5.20
N GLN A 26 14.07 12.17 -5.05
CA GLN A 26 15.06 12.43 -6.09
C GLN A 26 14.95 11.42 -7.24
N PRO A 27 15.49 11.76 -8.42
CA PRO A 27 15.52 10.84 -9.55
C PRO A 27 16.16 9.49 -9.17
N GLY A 28 15.39 8.41 -9.32
CA GLY A 28 15.84 7.05 -9.03
C GLY A 28 15.48 6.51 -7.63
N GLU A 29 15.17 7.37 -6.65
CA GLU A 29 14.85 6.93 -5.28
C GLU A 29 13.57 6.07 -5.23
N TYR A 30 12.58 6.36 -6.07
CA TYR A 30 11.41 5.50 -6.21
C TYR A 30 11.80 4.07 -6.64
N ASP A 31 12.69 3.95 -7.64
CA ASP A 31 13.11 2.64 -8.16
C ASP A 31 13.99 1.91 -7.14
N GLU A 32 14.79 2.64 -6.36
CA GLU A 32 15.55 2.09 -5.24
C GLU A 32 14.65 1.58 -4.11
N LEU A 33 13.67 2.38 -3.68
CA LEU A 33 12.69 1.97 -2.68
C LEU A 33 11.86 0.77 -3.16
N PHE A 34 11.51 0.73 -4.45
CA PHE A 34 10.84 -0.41 -5.06
C PHE A 34 11.71 -1.68 -5.01
N ARG A 35 13.01 -1.58 -5.32
CA ARG A 35 13.95 -2.71 -5.20
C ARG A 35 14.16 -3.13 -3.75
N LEU A 36 14.32 -2.18 -2.83
CA LEU A 36 14.47 -2.44 -1.40
C LEU A 36 13.26 -3.23 -0.85
N GLN A 37 12.06 -2.93 -1.34
CA GLN A 37 10.83 -3.67 -1.00
C GLN A 37 10.68 -5.02 -1.71
N GLY A 38 11.64 -5.43 -2.54
CA GLY A 38 11.56 -6.68 -3.32
C GLY A 38 10.55 -6.62 -4.47
N GLY A 39 10.23 -5.42 -4.97
CA GLY A 39 9.30 -5.24 -6.09
C GLY A 39 7.82 -5.51 -5.76
N VAL A 40 7.46 -5.52 -4.47
CA VAL A 40 6.10 -5.78 -4.00
C VAL A 40 5.58 -4.68 -3.09
N CYS A 41 4.26 -4.66 -2.87
CA CYS A 41 3.64 -3.76 -1.90
C CYS A 41 4.21 -4.02 -0.49
N ALA A 42 4.61 -2.96 0.23
CA ALA A 42 5.20 -3.07 1.57
C ALA A 42 4.29 -3.77 2.60
N ILE A 43 2.97 -3.67 2.41
CA ILE A 43 1.96 -4.21 3.32
C ILE A 43 1.57 -5.64 2.92
N CYS A 44 0.86 -5.82 1.79
CA CYS A 44 0.35 -7.14 1.42
C CYS A 44 1.38 -8.08 0.78
N ARG A 45 2.60 -7.59 0.50
CA ARG A 45 3.71 -8.35 -0.13
C ARG A 45 3.38 -8.97 -1.50
N GLN A 46 2.36 -8.45 -2.17
CA GLN A 46 1.98 -8.88 -3.50
C GLN A 46 2.54 -7.96 -4.58
N ALA A 47 3.00 -8.57 -5.68
CA ALA A 47 3.41 -7.85 -6.89
C ALA A 47 2.20 -7.19 -7.58
N ARG A 48 2.46 -6.13 -8.35
CA ARG A 48 1.45 -5.41 -9.12
C ARG A 48 1.96 -5.13 -10.52
N THR A 49 1.06 -5.19 -11.50
CA THR A 49 1.33 -4.79 -12.88
C THR A 49 1.40 -3.27 -13.03
N ALA A 50 0.58 -2.56 -12.25
CA ALA A 50 0.64 -1.11 -12.10
C ALA A 50 1.76 -0.70 -11.12
N ARG A 51 2.20 0.56 -11.26
CA ARG A 51 3.11 1.17 -10.27
C ARG A 51 2.44 1.24 -8.90
N LEU A 52 3.26 1.11 -7.86
CA LEU A 52 2.82 1.28 -6.49
C LEU A 52 2.67 2.78 -6.18
N ASP A 53 1.69 3.11 -5.35
CA ASP A 53 1.50 4.47 -4.84
C ASP A 53 2.56 4.76 -3.76
N VAL A 54 3.06 5.99 -3.73
CA VAL A 54 3.92 6.46 -2.63
C VAL A 54 3.02 6.77 -1.42
N ASP A 55 3.25 6.07 -0.33
CA ASP A 55 2.57 6.27 0.95
C ASP A 55 3.37 7.24 1.83
N HIS A 56 2.66 8.10 2.56
CA HIS A 56 3.25 9.10 3.44
C HIS A 56 2.35 9.34 4.66
N CYS A 57 2.96 9.79 5.75
CA CYS A 57 2.21 10.16 6.95
C CYS A 57 1.50 11.50 6.71
N HIS A 58 0.17 11.53 6.80
CA HIS A 58 -0.62 12.77 6.62
C HIS A 58 -0.39 13.84 7.69
N ARG A 59 0.26 13.49 8.82
CA ARG A 59 0.59 14.44 9.90
C ARG A 59 1.96 15.10 9.71
N THR A 60 2.97 14.32 9.30
CA THR A 60 4.37 14.77 9.24
C THR A 60 4.88 14.95 7.83
N GLY A 61 4.16 14.45 6.82
CA GLY A 61 4.61 14.42 5.42
C GLY A 61 5.67 13.36 5.11
N VAL A 62 6.17 12.63 6.11
CA VAL A 62 7.23 11.63 5.93
C VAL A 62 6.78 10.51 5.01
N VAL A 63 7.53 10.27 3.93
CA VAL A 63 7.35 9.11 3.04
C VAL A 63 7.64 7.83 3.83
N ARG A 64 6.69 6.89 3.82
CA ARG A 64 6.80 5.62 4.56
C ARG A 64 7.21 4.46 3.67
N GLY A 65 6.78 4.44 2.41
CA GLY A 65 7.03 3.32 1.51
C GLY A 65 6.17 3.34 0.24
N LEU A 66 6.22 2.25 -0.52
CA LEU A 66 5.40 2.02 -1.70
C LEU A 66 4.33 0.96 -1.43
N CYS A 67 3.07 1.33 -1.67
CA CYS A 67 1.91 0.48 -1.41
C CYS A 67 1.03 0.33 -2.66
N CYS A 68 0.35 -0.81 -2.82
CA CYS A 68 -0.66 -0.92 -3.87
C CYS A 68 -1.88 -0.04 -3.53
N ALA A 69 -2.64 0.36 -4.55
CA ALA A 69 -3.79 1.26 -4.37
C ALA A 69 -4.82 0.78 -3.33
N ARG A 70 -5.05 -0.55 -3.25
CA ARG A 70 -5.93 -1.14 -2.23
C ARG A 70 -5.36 -0.94 -0.82
N CYS A 71 -4.09 -1.28 -0.59
CA CYS A 71 -3.48 -1.11 0.73
C CYS A 71 -3.35 0.36 1.12
N ASN A 72 -2.94 1.23 0.19
CA ASN A 72 -2.79 2.65 0.50
C ASN A 72 -4.14 3.32 0.77
N ARG A 73 -5.07 3.24 -0.19
CA ARG A 73 -6.29 4.06 -0.16
C ARG A 73 -7.44 3.43 0.62
N GLN A 74 -7.51 2.10 0.67
CA GLN A 74 -8.60 1.42 1.36
C GLN A 74 -8.19 0.95 2.75
N LEU A 75 -7.01 0.34 2.89
CA LEU A 75 -6.56 -0.14 4.20
C LEU A 75 -6.02 1.00 5.06
N LEU A 76 -4.93 1.67 4.66
CA LEU A 76 -4.31 2.71 5.49
C LEU A 76 -5.23 3.92 5.68
N ALA A 77 -5.67 4.57 4.59
CA ALA A 77 -6.42 5.81 4.68
C ALA A 77 -7.86 5.64 5.19
N LYS A 78 -8.58 4.59 4.76
CA LYS A 78 -10.00 4.41 5.12
C LYS A 78 -10.21 3.43 6.27
N GLY A 79 -9.61 2.25 6.19
CA GLY A 79 -9.82 1.17 7.17
C GLY A 79 -9.15 1.46 8.51
N LEU A 80 -7.88 1.86 8.47
CA LEU A 80 -7.05 2.12 9.65
C LEU A 80 -7.00 3.60 10.04
N ARG A 81 -7.43 4.51 9.16
CA ARG A 81 -7.39 5.96 9.38
C ARG A 81 -6.02 6.46 9.81
N ASP A 82 -4.97 5.85 9.26
CA ASP A 82 -3.56 6.06 9.64
C ASP A 82 -3.24 5.86 11.14
N ASP A 83 -4.05 5.09 11.86
CA ASP A 83 -3.83 4.73 13.26
C ASP A 83 -3.25 3.30 13.37
N PRO A 84 -1.97 3.15 13.80
CA PRO A 84 -1.35 1.85 13.99
C PRO A 84 -2.06 0.98 15.03
N GLU A 85 -2.73 1.55 16.03
CA GLU A 85 -3.43 0.76 17.05
C GLU A 85 -4.60 -0.01 16.44
N ILE A 86 -5.31 0.58 15.46
CA ILE A 86 -6.38 -0.12 14.75
C ILE A 86 -5.82 -1.35 14.02
N ALA A 87 -4.61 -1.27 13.47
CA ALA A 87 -3.98 -2.41 12.80
C ALA A 87 -3.62 -3.53 13.78
N ARG A 88 -3.10 -3.19 14.97
CA ARG A 88 -2.80 -4.17 16.02
C ARG A 88 -4.07 -4.84 16.54
N ASN A 89 -5.09 -4.04 16.85
CA ASN A 89 -6.39 -4.55 17.29
C ASN A 89 -7.05 -5.45 16.23
N ALA A 90 -6.92 -5.11 14.94
CA ALA A 90 -7.44 -5.94 13.86
C ALA A 90 -6.71 -7.28 13.74
N ALA A 91 -5.39 -7.31 13.95
CA ALA A 91 -4.63 -8.56 14.00
C ALA A 91 -5.09 -9.43 15.18
N GLU A 92 -5.17 -8.85 16.38
CA GLU A 92 -5.66 -9.54 17.58
C GLU A 92 -7.09 -10.08 17.38
N TYR A 93 -8.00 -9.28 16.80
CA TYR A 93 -9.37 -9.71 16.53
C TYR A 93 -9.46 -10.94 15.61
N LEU A 94 -8.55 -11.05 14.64
CA LEU A 94 -8.51 -12.18 13.71
C LEU A 94 -7.91 -13.44 14.34
N GLU A 95 -6.96 -13.28 15.25
CA GLU A 95 -6.24 -14.37 15.93
C GLU A 95 -7.03 -14.89 17.15
N ASP A 96 -7.62 -13.99 17.93
CA ASP A 96 -8.39 -14.28 19.16
C ASP A 96 -9.76 -13.56 19.17
N PRO A 97 -10.69 -13.96 18.28
CA PRO A 97 -11.97 -13.30 18.14
C PRO A 97 -12.81 -13.42 19.43
N PRO A 98 -13.37 -12.32 19.95
CA PRO A 98 -14.09 -12.31 21.23
C PRO A 98 -15.32 -13.23 21.22
N ALA A 99 -15.93 -13.46 20.06
CA ALA A 99 -17.03 -14.42 19.92
C ALA A 99 -16.58 -15.85 20.25
N VAL A 100 -15.39 -16.27 19.81
CA VAL A 100 -14.89 -17.61 20.10
C VAL A 100 -14.56 -17.76 21.59
N ARG A 101 -13.95 -16.73 22.21
CA ARG A 101 -13.68 -16.72 23.65
C ARG A 101 -14.93 -16.81 24.52
N LEU A 102 -16.00 -16.10 24.13
CA LEU A 102 -17.21 -16.00 24.95
C LEU A 102 -18.20 -17.13 24.69
N ILE A 103 -18.48 -17.44 23.42
CA ILE A 103 -19.59 -18.32 23.03
C ILE A 103 -19.17 -19.53 22.19
N GLY A 104 -17.86 -19.75 22.04
CA GLY A 104 -17.29 -20.81 21.22
C GLY A 104 -17.43 -20.56 19.72
N GLN A 105 -17.04 -21.54 18.91
CA GLN A 105 -17.12 -21.44 17.45
C GLN A 105 -18.57 -21.51 16.97
N ARG A 106 -18.94 -20.57 16.11
CA ARG A 106 -20.25 -20.50 15.43
C ARG A 106 -20.04 -20.24 13.95
N PHE A 107 -20.88 -20.84 13.11
CA PHE A 107 -20.81 -20.68 11.67
C PHE A 107 -21.94 -19.78 11.16
N PHE A 108 -21.60 -18.90 10.22
CA PHE A 108 -22.59 -18.10 9.49
C PHE A 108 -23.56 -19.03 8.76
N ARG A 109 -24.87 -18.81 8.93
CA ARG A 109 -25.91 -19.55 8.20
C ARG A 109 -26.38 -18.67 7.04
N PRO A 110 -26.02 -18.97 5.78
CA PRO A 110 -26.51 -18.20 4.65
C PRO A 110 -28.04 -18.34 4.56
N SER A 111 -28.72 -17.25 4.25
CA SER A 111 -30.12 -17.29 3.85
C SER A 111 -30.19 -17.97 2.48
N THR A 112 -31.00 -19.03 2.36
CA THR A 112 -31.37 -19.65 1.07
C THR A 112 -32.04 -18.66 0.14
#